data_AF-A0A2V6X2F0-F1
#
_entry.id   AF-A0A2V6X2F0-F1
#
_cell.length_a   1.000
_cell.length_b   1.000
_cell.length_c   1.000
_cell.angle_alpha   90.00
_cell.angle_beta   90.00
_cell.angle_gamma   90.00
#
_symmetry.space_group_name_H-M   'P 1'
#
loop_
_entity.id
_entity.type
_entity.pdbx_description
1 polymer ?
#
loop_
_entity_poly.entity_id
_entity_poly.type
_entity_poly.pdbx_seq_one_letter_code
_entity_poly.pdbx_strand_id
1 'polypeptide(L)'
;MLGAVLTSAELDADRPLAAPLCLGEACGRCLLACPADAIGQWTLDKARCAPLASPYGFTYLMGHVERMMQAPREEQLQLLKSKESFMSWQSILRGVGVYSGCTRCVDVCPVGRDYDAHLKDAQDEIAERTPEKEARLAAMARARESGDRGPHHGRSARWIEGPASG
;
A
#
# COMPACT_ATOMS: atom_id res chain seq x y z
N MET A 1 1.20 -2.80 11.76
CA MET A 1 0.86 -4.24 11.67
C MET A 1 -0.44 -4.45 12.42
N LEU A 2 -1.44 -5.08 11.79
CA LEU A 2 -2.65 -5.52 12.49
C LEU A 2 -2.51 -7.01 12.79
N GLY A 3 -2.82 -7.40 14.03
CA GLY A 3 -2.96 -8.80 14.42
C GLY A 3 -4.44 -9.09 14.69
N ALA A 4 -4.84 -10.34 14.51
CA ALA A 4 -6.19 -10.81 14.86
C ALA A 4 -6.10 -12.14 15.60
N VAL A 5 -7.00 -12.34 16.57
CA VAL A 5 -7.16 -13.59 17.31
C VAL A 5 -8.55 -14.12 17.03
N LEU A 6 -8.64 -15.36 16.55
CA LEU A 6 -9.91 -16.05 16.45
C LEU A 6 -10.18 -16.77 17.77
N THR A 7 -11.37 -16.59 18.32
CA THR A 7 -11.79 -17.16 19.61
C THR A 7 -13.22 -17.66 19.53
N SER A 8 -13.55 -18.65 20.34
CA SER A 8 -14.92 -19.11 20.58
C SER A 8 -15.58 -18.41 21.77
N ALA A 9 -14.90 -17.47 22.42
CA ALA A 9 -15.50 -16.65 23.46
C ALA A 9 -16.64 -15.81 22.87
N GLU A 10 -17.75 -15.71 23.60
CA GLU A 10 -18.87 -14.85 23.24
C GLU A 10 -18.46 -13.38 23.46
N LEU A 11 -18.53 -12.57 22.39
CA LEU A 11 -18.13 -11.17 22.38
C LEU A 11 -19.17 -10.36 21.59
N ASP A 12 -19.49 -9.17 22.09
CA ASP A 12 -20.29 -8.21 21.32
C ASP A 12 -19.44 -7.62 20.19
N ALA A 13 -19.99 -7.63 18.98
CA ALA A 13 -19.31 -7.06 17.82
C ALA A 13 -19.35 -5.53 17.83
N ASP A 14 -18.21 -4.90 17.55
CA ASP A 14 -18.13 -3.47 17.31
C ASP A 14 -18.90 -3.03 16.06
N ARG A 15 -19.26 -1.75 16.00
CA ARG A 15 -19.89 -1.15 14.82
C ARG A 15 -18.84 -0.60 13.85
N PRO A 16 -19.08 -0.66 12.53
CA PRO A 16 -18.22 0.00 11.56
C PRO A 16 -18.09 1.50 11.83
N LEU A 17 -16.90 2.07 11.59
CA LEU A 17 -16.70 3.51 11.60
C LEU A 17 -17.56 4.18 10.52
N ALA A 18 -18.30 5.21 10.93
CA ALA A 18 -19.18 5.99 10.06
C ALA A 18 -18.51 7.26 9.52
N ALA A 19 -17.49 7.79 10.19
CA ALA A 19 -16.82 8.98 9.73
C ALA A 19 -15.99 8.69 8.45
N PRO A 20 -16.13 9.50 7.38
CA PRO A 20 -15.21 9.42 6.26
C PRO A 20 -13.79 9.79 6.73
N LEU A 21 -12.80 9.10 6.16
CA LEU A 21 -11.38 9.29 6.50
C LEU A 21 -10.58 9.81 5.31
N CYS A 22 -10.84 9.27 4.12
CA CYS A 22 -10.15 9.67 2.90
C CYS A 22 -10.70 11.00 2.41
N LEU A 23 -9.81 12.00 2.29
CA LEU A 23 -10.12 13.33 1.74
C LEU A 23 -10.34 13.32 0.21
N GLY A 24 -10.38 12.15 -0.42
CA GLY A 24 -10.62 11.99 -1.85
C GLY A 24 -9.55 12.64 -2.73
N GLU A 25 -9.99 13.09 -3.90
CA GLU A 25 -9.18 13.73 -4.94
C GLU A 25 -8.62 15.09 -4.52
N ALA A 26 -9.20 15.73 -3.50
CA ALA A 26 -8.65 16.95 -2.91
C ALA A 26 -7.30 16.71 -2.20
N CYS A 27 -6.98 15.46 -1.86
CA CYS A 27 -5.71 15.08 -1.23
C CYS A 27 -4.75 14.40 -2.20
N GLY A 28 -5.09 13.21 -2.71
CA GLY A 28 -4.28 12.47 -3.68
C GLY A 28 -2.83 12.13 -3.28
N ARG A 29 -2.39 12.38 -2.04
CA ARG A 29 -0.98 12.25 -1.62
C ARG A 29 -0.40 10.85 -1.86
N CYS A 30 -1.18 9.80 -1.62
CA CYS A 30 -0.76 8.42 -1.90
C CYS A 30 -0.53 8.14 -3.40
N LEU A 31 -1.30 8.78 -4.29
CA LEU A 31 -1.12 8.71 -5.74
C LEU A 31 0.16 9.44 -6.16
N LEU A 32 0.37 10.65 -5.63
CA LEU A 32 1.55 11.45 -5.93
C LEU A 32 2.84 10.76 -5.45
N ALA A 33 2.81 10.17 -4.25
CA ALA A 33 3.98 9.55 -3.64
C ALA A 33 4.28 8.13 -4.15
N CYS A 34 3.37 7.47 -4.87
CA CYS A 34 3.57 6.08 -5.27
C CYS A 34 4.75 5.95 -6.26
N PRO A 35 5.86 5.26 -5.91
CA PRO A 35 7.00 5.12 -6.80
C PRO A 35 6.74 4.17 -7.98
N ALA A 36 5.88 3.17 -7.80
CA ALA A 36 5.45 2.27 -8.87
C ALA A 36 4.36 2.86 -9.77
N ASP A 37 3.81 4.03 -9.38
CA ASP A 37 2.65 4.63 -10.03
C ASP A 37 1.46 3.64 -10.11
N ALA A 38 1.27 2.89 -9.03
CA ALA A 38 0.30 1.80 -8.91
C ALA A 38 -1.05 2.24 -8.30
N ILE A 39 -1.12 3.44 -7.70
CA ILE A 39 -2.33 3.96 -7.06
C ILE A 39 -3.17 4.69 -8.11
N GLY A 40 -4.41 4.24 -8.30
CA GLY A 40 -5.45 4.94 -9.07
C GLY A 40 -6.54 5.53 -8.18
N GLN A 41 -7.66 5.94 -8.77
CA GLN A 41 -8.82 6.44 -8.03
C GLN A 41 -9.45 5.32 -7.18
N TRP A 42 -9.05 5.25 -5.91
CA TRP A 42 -9.41 4.20 -4.94
C TRP A 42 -9.19 2.77 -5.43
N THR A 43 -8.06 2.57 -6.12
CA THR A 43 -7.62 1.27 -6.60
C THR A 43 -6.11 1.15 -6.51
N LEU A 44 -5.64 -0.09 -6.45
CA LEU A 44 -4.22 -0.42 -6.40
C LEU A 44 -3.94 -1.48 -7.45
N ASP A 45 -3.07 -1.13 -8.41
CA ASP A 45 -2.46 -2.10 -9.31
C ASP A 45 -1.47 -2.97 -8.51
N LYS A 46 -1.92 -4.17 -8.14
CA LYS A 46 -1.11 -5.11 -7.37
C LYS A 46 0.12 -5.58 -8.13
N ALA A 47 0.05 -5.71 -9.46
CA ALA A 47 1.17 -6.19 -10.27
C ALA A 47 2.30 -5.15 -10.28
N ARG A 48 1.97 -3.86 -10.39
CA ARG A 48 2.95 -2.77 -10.28
C ARG A 48 3.45 -2.55 -8.85
N CYS A 49 2.58 -2.72 -7.86
CA CYS A 49 2.91 -2.49 -6.46
C CYS A 49 3.77 -3.59 -5.84
N ALA A 50 3.44 -4.86 -6.10
CA ALA A 50 4.02 -6.02 -5.41
C ALA A 50 5.56 -6.07 -5.43
N PRO A 51 6.26 -5.77 -6.54
CA PRO A 51 7.72 -5.78 -6.56
C PRO A 51 8.36 -4.81 -5.55
N LEU A 52 7.71 -3.67 -5.28
CA LEU A 52 8.21 -2.69 -4.30
C LEU A 52 7.66 -2.95 -2.90
N ALA A 53 6.39 -3.33 -2.76
CA ALA A 53 5.76 -3.58 -1.46
C ALA A 53 6.23 -4.89 -0.81
N SER A 54 6.67 -5.86 -1.61
CA SER A 54 7.13 -7.18 -1.15
C SER A 54 8.27 -7.70 -2.05
N PRO A 55 9.44 -7.02 -2.04
CA PRO A 55 10.55 -7.33 -2.95
C PRO A 55 11.11 -8.75 -2.76
N TYR A 56 10.90 -9.33 -1.59
CA TYR A 56 11.31 -10.68 -1.20
C TYR A 56 10.10 -11.56 -0.83
N GLY A 57 8.93 -11.24 -1.41
CA GLY A 57 7.70 -11.99 -1.20
C GLY A 57 7.72 -13.39 -1.81
N PHE A 58 6.59 -14.09 -1.73
CA PHE A 58 6.48 -15.50 -2.12
C PHE A 58 7.01 -15.81 -3.52
N THR A 59 6.62 -15.03 -4.54
CA THR A 59 7.10 -15.24 -5.92
C THR A 59 8.62 -15.15 -6.03
N TYR A 60 9.23 -14.17 -5.36
CA TYR A 60 10.68 -14.01 -5.36
C TYR A 60 11.37 -15.19 -4.64
N LEU A 61 10.85 -15.57 -3.46
CA LEU A 61 11.35 -16.71 -2.71
C LEU A 61 11.31 -17.99 -3.55
N MET A 62 10.19 -18.27 -4.21
CA MET A 62 10.05 -19.47 -5.05
C MET A 62 11.04 -19.47 -6.21
N GLY A 63 11.22 -18.33 -6.89
CA GLY A 63 12.23 -18.22 -7.95
C GLY A 63 13.67 -18.38 -7.43
N HIS A 64 13.96 -17.90 -6.22
CA HIS A 64 15.27 -18.09 -5.58
C HIS A 64 15.53 -19.56 -5.23
N VAL A 65 14.52 -20.25 -4.68
CA VAL A 65 14.58 -21.69 -4.40
C VAL A 65 14.76 -22.50 -5.68
N GLU A 66 14.04 -22.16 -6.76
CA GLU A 66 14.19 -22.83 -8.05
C GLU A 66 15.61 -22.69 -8.61
N ARG A 67 16.18 -21.48 -8.61
CA ARG A 67 17.58 -21.25 -9.01
C ARG A 67 18.54 -22.08 -8.18
N MET A 68 18.34 -22.11 -6.86
CA MET A 68 19.17 -22.92 -5.96
C MET A 68 19.06 -24.41 -6.28
N MET A 69 17.86 -24.94 -6.54
CA MET A 69 17.67 -26.36 -6.86
C MET A 69 18.33 -26.76 -8.19
N GLN A 70 18.38 -25.85 -9.17
CA GLN A 70 18.96 -26.10 -10.49
C GLN A 70 20.49 -25.87 -10.54
N ALA A 71 21.06 -25.17 -9.57
CA ALA A 71 22.48 -24.81 -9.54
C ALA A 71 23.40 -26.00 -9.16
N PRO A 72 24.66 -26.03 -9.65
CA PRO A 72 25.69 -26.93 -9.15
C PRO A 72 25.98 -26.73 -7.66
N ARG A 73 26.55 -27.74 -6.99
CA ARG A 73 26.73 -27.74 -5.53
C ARG A 73 27.47 -26.52 -4.97
N GLU A 74 28.51 -26.05 -5.64
CA GLU A 74 29.25 -24.87 -5.18
C GLU A 74 28.37 -23.62 -5.24
N GLU A 75 27.67 -23.41 -6.36
CA GLU A 75 26.76 -22.29 -6.56
C GLU A 75 25.56 -22.34 -5.61
N GLN A 76 25.04 -23.54 -5.30
CA GLN A 76 24.03 -23.73 -4.25
C GLN A 76 24.46 -23.13 -2.91
N LEU A 77 25.70 -23.40 -2.49
CA LEU A 77 26.22 -22.89 -1.22
C LEU A 77 26.37 -21.37 -1.24
N GLN A 78 26.70 -20.78 -2.39
CA GLN A 78 26.76 -19.32 -2.56
C GLN A 78 25.35 -18.71 -2.52
N LEU A 79 24.39 -19.27 -3.25
CA LEU A 79 22.99 -18.84 -3.23
C LEU A 79 22.39 -18.95 -1.83
N LEU A 80 22.68 -20.03 -1.08
CA LEU A 80 22.23 -20.21 0.30
C LEU A 80 22.75 -19.11 1.24
N LYS A 81 23.99 -18.64 1.05
CA LYS A 81 24.62 -17.59 1.86
C LYS A 81 24.37 -16.17 1.33
N SER A 82 23.63 -16.04 0.22
CA SER A 82 23.41 -14.76 -0.44
C SER A 82 22.52 -13.82 0.38
N LYS A 83 22.62 -12.53 0.05
CA LYS A 83 21.67 -11.50 0.51
C LYS A 83 20.22 -11.90 0.21
N GLU A 84 19.97 -12.54 -0.93
CA GLU A 84 18.63 -12.96 -1.35
C GLU A 84 18.04 -13.99 -0.36
N SER A 85 18.82 -14.98 0.06
CA SER A 85 18.43 -15.94 1.09
C SER A 85 18.16 -15.26 2.44
N PHE A 86 19.05 -14.36 2.86
CA PHE A 86 18.90 -13.63 4.12
C PHE A 86 17.63 -12.77 4.15
N MET A 87 17.40 -11.98 3.10
CA MET A 87 16.23 -11.11 2.99
C MET A 87 14.92 -11.91 2.84
N SER A 88 14.96 -13.06 2.17
CA SER A 88 13.81 -13.97 2.07
C SER A 88 13.43 -14.55 3.43
N TRP A 89 14.40 -14.98 4.25
CA TRP A 89 14.14 -15.41 5.62
C TRP A 89 13.51 -14.29 6.47
N GLN A 90 14.03 -13.07 6.39
CA GLN A 90 13.45 -11.92 7.11
C GLN A 90 12.01 -11.64 6.68
N SER A 91 11.68 -11.90 5.41
CA SER A 91 10.36 -11.66 4.83
C SER A 91 9.30 -12.67 5.26
N ILE A 92 9.70 -13.90 5.60
CA ILE A 92 8.76 -14.94 6.08
C ILE A 92 8.23 -14.60 7.49
N LEU A 93 9.07 -13.97 8.32
CA LEU A 93 8.73 -13.72 9.72
C LEU A 93 7.70 -12.60 9.92
N ARG A 94 7.44 -11.76 8.91
CA ARG A 94 6.47 -10.65 8.98
C ARG A 94 5.77 -10.45 7.64
N GLY A 95 4.44 -10.45 7.64
CA GLY A 95 3.62 -10.11 6.47
C GLY A 95 3.83 -8.67 5.98
N VAL A 96 3.00 -8.21 5.03
CA VAL A 96 3.07 -6.89 4.34
C VAL A 96 3.71 -5.81 5.23
N GLY A 97 4.92 -5.37 4.87
CA GLY A 97 5.82 -4.65 5.78
C GLY A 97 7.02 -5.47 6.26
N VAL A 98 7.63 -6.24 5.36
CA VAL A 98 9.05 -6.61 5.51
C VAL A 98 9.81 -5.30 5.74
N TYR A 99 10.84 -5.26 6.59
CA TYR A 99 11.73 -4.09 6.72
C TYR A 99 12.24 -3.50 5.38
N SER A 100 12.08 -4.23 4.27
CA SER A 100 12.45 -3.85 2.91
C SER A 100 11.28 -3.48 1.98
N GLY A 101 10.03 -3.55 2.43
CA GLY A 101 8.85 -3.25 1.60
C GLY A 101 8.54 -1.76 1.55
N CYS A 102 8.04 -1.28 0.40
CA CYS A 102 7.61 0.10 0.23
C CYS A 102 6.37 0.42 1.08
N THR A 103 6.47 1.47 1.90
CA THR A 103 5.40 1.99 2.77
C THR A 103 4.88 3.36 2.35
N ARG A 104 5.38 3.93 1.24
CA ARG A 104 5.22 5.35 0.89
C ARG A 104 3.78 5.85 0.94
N CYS A 105 2.81 5.08 0.43
CA CYS A 105 1.40 5.51 0.44
C CYS A 105 0.79 5.59 1.84
N VAL A 106 1.28 4.79 2.79
CA VAL A 106 0.90 4.84 4.21
C VAL A 106 1.63 6.00 4.87
N ASP A 107 2.92 6.15 4.59
CA ASP A 107 3.77 7.18 5.22
C ASP A 107 3.24 8.59 4.97
N VAL A 108 2.84 8.91 3.72
CA VAL A 108 2.39 10.26 3.35
C VAL A 108 0.90 10.53 3.62
N CYS A 109 0.16 9.53 4.11
CA CYS A 109 -1.28 9.65 4.30
C CYS A 109 -1.57 10.64 5.44
N PRO A 110 -2.34 11.71 5.20
CA PRO A 110 -2.64 12.69 6.25
C PRO A 110 -3.71 12.20 7.24
N VAL A 111 -4.21 10.97 7.08
CA VAL A 111 -5.21 10.38 7.97
C VAL A 111 -4.53 9.96 9.27
N GLY A 112 -4.72 10.78 10.30
CA GLY A 112 -4.16 10.57 11.63
C GLY A 112 -4.27 11.88 12.43
N ARG A 113 -4.36 11.80 13.77
CA ARG A 113 -4.42 13.01 14.61
C ARG A 113 -3.07 13.70 14.76
N ASP A 114 -2.01 13.02 14.40
CA ASP A 114 -0.60 13.41 14.54
C ASP A 114 -0.01 14.03 13.28
N TYR A 115 -0.71 13.97 12.14
CA TYR A 115 -0.17 14.48 10.87
C TYR A 115 0.21 15.97 10.96
N ASP A 116 -0.76 16.82 11.31
CA ASP A 116 -0.54 18.27 11.34
C ASP A 116 0.46 18.69 12.42
N ALA A 117 0.51 17.95 13.54
CA ALA A 117 1.36 18.29 14.68
C ALA A 117 2.82 17.82 14.51
N HIS A 118 3.06 16.73 13.77
CA HIS A 118 4.35 16.02 13.82
C HIS A 118 4.90 15.55 12.47
N LEU A 119 4.07 15.45 11.43
CA LEU A 119 4.47 14.82 10.17
C LEU A 119 4.40 15.76 8.96
N LYS A 120 3.59 16.81 9.04
CA LYS A 120 3.32 17.68 7.89
C LYS A 120 4.58 18.32 7.31
N ASP A 121 5.46 18.85 8.14
CA ASP A 121 6.71 19.48 7.71
C ASP A 121 7.64 18.49 6.98
N ALA A 122 7.79 17.28 7.51
CA ALA A 122 8.63 16.24 6.93
C ALA A 122 8.03 15.59 5.67
N GLN A 123 6.73 15.73 5.44
CA GLN A 123 6.01 15.03 4.38
C GLN A 123 5.32 15.95 3.36
N ASP A 124 5.30 17.27 3.55
CA ASP A 124 4.60 18.18 2.63
C ASP A 124 5.19 18.09 1.21
N GLU A 125 6.52 18.03 1.14
CA GLU A 125 7.25 17.76 -0.09
C GLU A 125 7.23 16.25 -0.40
N ILE A 126 6.74 15.92 -1.60
CA ILE A 126 6.69 14.53 -2.07
C ILE A 126 7.71 14.40 -3.21
N ALA A 127 8.85 13.77 -2.93
CA ALA A 127 9.93 13.60 -3.90
C ALA A 127 9.49 12.87 -5.18
N GLU A 128 8.53 11.94 -5.08
CA GLU A 128 8.02 11.18 -6.23
C GLU A 128 6.95 11.93 -7.05
N ARG A 129 6.59 13.16 -6.67
CA ARG A 129 5.57 13.98 -7.34
C ARG A 129 6.11 14.43 -8.70
N THR A 130 5.29 14.29 -9.74
CA THR A 130 5.60 14.75 -11.10
C THR A 130 4.40 15.46 -11.73
N PRO A 131 4.61 16.31 -12.74
CA PRO A 131 3.51 17.00 -13.44
C PRO A 131 2.47 16.03 -14.02
N GLU A 132 2.87 14.84 -14.47
CA GLU A 132 1.97 13.83 -15.02
C GLU A 132 1.03 13.27 -13.94
N LYS A 133 1.57 13.03 -12.74
CA LYS A 133 0.79 12.55 -11.60
C LYS A 133 -0.21 13.61 -11.14
N GLU A 134 0.20 14.88 -11.11
CA GLU A 134 -0.65 16.02 -10.79
C GLU A 134 -1.77 16.19 -11.82
N ALA A 135 -1.44 16.13 -13.12
CA ALA A 135 -2.40 16.22 -14.20
C ALA A 135 -3.48 15.13 -14.11
N ARG A 136 -3.08 13.90 -13.78
CA ARG A 136 -4.02 12.78 -13.57
C ARG A 136 -4.90 12.98 -12.34
N LEU A 137 -4.34 13.44 -11.21
CA LEU A 137 -5.14 13.75 -10.02
C LEU A 137 -6.16 14.86 -10.32
N ALA A 138 -5.74 15.92 -11.01
CA ALA A 138 -6.62 17.01 -11.42
C ALA A 138 -7.71 16.54 -12.39
N ALA A 139 -7.40 15.60 -13.28
CA ALA A 139 -8.41 14.99 -14.16
C ALA A 139 -9.45 14.18 -13.36
N MET A 140 -9.04 13.41 -12.35
CA MET A 140 -9.95 12.69 -11.45
C MET A 140 -10.86 13.66 -10.67
N ALA A 141 -10.30 14.77 -10.18
CA ALA A 141 -11.07 15.80 -9.49
C ALA A 141 -12.13 16.45 -10.41
N ARG A 142 -11.76 16.85 -11.62
CA ARG A 142 -12.70 17.42 -12.61
C ARG A 142 -13.77 16.43 -13.03
N ALA A 143 -13.41 15.16 -13.23
CA ALA A 143 -14.39 14.10 -13.53
C ALA A 143 -15.44 14.00 -12.42
N ARG A 144 -14.99 14.02 -11.16
CA ARG A 144 -15.88 14.00 -9.99
C ARG A 144 -16.81 15.21 -9.92
N GLU A 145 -16.33 16.41 -10.23
CA GLU A 145 -17.16 17.63 -10.29
C GLU A 145 -18.27 17.51 -11.36
N SER A 146 -17.99 16.83 -12.47
CA SER A 146 -18.98 16.55 -13.52
C SER A 146 -19.94 15.39 -13.19
N GLY A 147 -19.81 14.78 -12.01
CA GLY A 147 -20.64 13.67 -11.54
C GLY A 147 -20.08 12.27 -11.85
N ASP A 148 -18.98 12.16 -12.60
CA ASP A 148 -18.28 10.90 -12.81
C ASP A 148 -17.38 10.58 -11.60
N ARG A 149 -17.86 9.68 -10.74
CA ARG A 149 -17.14 9.23 -9.55
C ARG A 149 -16.18 8.08 -9.84
N GLY A 150 -16.12 7.59 -11.07
CA GLY A 150 -15.29 6.46 -11.46
C GLY A 150 -15.78 5.10 -10.95
N PRO A 151 -15.20 4.00 -11.46
CA PRO A 151 -15.69 2.63 -11.28
C PRO A 151 -15.47 2.06 -9.87
N HIS A 152 -14.72 2.76 -9.02
CA HIS A 152 -14.27 2.25 -7.72
C HIS A 152 -14.87 3.03 -6.54
N HIS A 153 -15.69 4.05 -6.82
CA HIS A 153 -16.40 4.82 -5.82
C HIS A 153 -17.30 3.94 -4.96
N GLY A 154 -18.14 3.09 -5.55
CA GLY A 154 -19.16 2.33 -4.81
C GLY A 154 -18.61 1.51 -3.64
N ARG A 155 -17.46 0.85 -3.80
CA ARG A 155 -16.80 0.09 -2.72
C ARG A 155 -16.05 0.96 -1.70
N SER A 156 -15.80 2.22 -2.04
CA SER A 156 -14.96 3.15 -1.28
C SER A 156 -15.78 4.27 -0.63
N ALA A 157 -17.05 4.43 -1.02
CA ALA A 157 -17.92 5.55 -0.66
C ALA A 157 -17.95 5.80 0.85
N ARG A 158 -18.04 4.73 1.66
CA ARG A 158 -18.00 4.81 3.13
C ARG A 158 -16.81 5.61 3.66
N TRP A 159 -15.65 5.45 3.05
CA TRP A 159 -14.42 6.08 3.49
C TRP A 159 -14.24 7.51 2.99
N ILE A 160 -15.03 7.94 2.00
CA ILE A 160 -14.87 9.22 1.29
C ILE A 160 -16.01 10.18 1.65
N GLU A 161 -17.24 9.67 1.72
CA GLU A 161 -18.47 10.44 1.93
C GLU A 161 -19.17 10.07 3.25
N GLY A 162 -18.77 8.95 3.88
CA GLY A 162 -19.48 8.38 5.03
C GLY A 162 -20.59 7.41 4.59
N PRO A 163 -21.35 6.84 5.53
CA PRO A 163 -22.54 6.06 5.19
C PRO A 163 -23.56 6.97 4.49
N ALA A 164 -24.25 6.44 3.49
CA ALA A 164 -25.43 7.11 2.97
C ALA A 164 -26.40 7.30 4.15
N SER A 165 -26.80 8.55 4.41
CA SER A 165 -27.87 8.86 5.35
C SER A 165 -29.13 8.13 4.86
N GLY A 166 -29.46 7.02 5.51
CA GLY A 166 -30.72 6.31 5.33
C GLY A 166 -31.86 7.10 5.97
#